data_AF-A0A2G2L7R7-F1
#
_entry.id   AF-A0A2G2L7R7-F1
#
_cell.length_a   1.000
_cell.length_b   1.000
_cell.length_c   1.000
_cell.angle_alpha   90.00
_cell.angle_beta   90.00
_cell.angle_gamma   90.00
#
_symmetry.space_group_name_H-M   'P 1'
#
loop_
_entity.id
_entity.type
_entity.pdbx_description
1 polymer ?
#
loop_
_entity_poly.entity_id
_entity_poly.type
_entity_poly.pdbx_seq_one_letter_code
_entity_poly.pdbx_strand_id
1 'polypeptide(L)'
;MEGDITHKMPTSNNGYFYAILIVILISAGLGFADLKIISASLISCLIPILFLYHKKETTLKNQLLEITDKNSDEDEGFHKADDALTSALEDILPIWKKQIESSVVQSTDAVNGLSSQFMEIVSNLNLAIDVTSGEDGRFSSENAVQNASNKIKDDLEILKTTLVGMSESEQSSLVDIRDLSGYMDELTKMASVVESLAEQTNLLALNAAIEAARAGDQGRGFAVVADEVRNLANQSKGTGENIRNKVAAVGLSVKKILDQATHSVESEDAMATKATEIIHEVMVQHKVTTYTLAESDKLLANMSKKVSEEISKVIVDLQFQDRVSQQLRHIEENIIQAQQAIHEGKEMDAAGRFEIFSNLPAQLRKSYTMEEEHSVHNVISSNGQQVAKTASSNIELF
;
A
#
# COMPACT_ATOMS: atom_id res chain seq x y z
N MET A 1 58.61 2.96 -40.92
CA MET A 1 59.62 2.43 -39.98
C MET A 1 59.35 0.94 -39.88
N GLU A 2 59.62 0.07 -40.86
CA GLU A 2 60.75 -0.03 -41.80
C GLU A 2 62.10 0.25 -41.15
N GLY A 3 62.71 -0.84 -40.70
CA GLY A 3 64.08 -0.99 -40.22
C GLY A 3 64.26 -2.51 -40.07
N ASP A 4 64.57 -3.23 -41.15
CA ASP A 4 65.91 -3.34 -41.74
C ASP A 4 66.99 -3.57 -40.69
N ILE A 5 67.20 -4.85 -40.35
CA ILE A 5 68.49 -5.34 -39.85
C ILE A 5 68.75 -6.70 -40.52
N THR A 6 69.16 -6.60 -41.77
CA THR A 6 70.28 -7.34 -42.38
C THR A 6 70.70 -8.65 -41.71
N HIS A 7 70.25 -9.73 -42.34
CA HIS A 7 71.02 -10.94 -42.68
C HIS A 7 72.54 -10.80 -42.42
N LYS A 8 73.04 -11.53 -41.42
CA LYS A 8 74.48 -11.82 -41.30
C LYS A 8 74.64 -13.32 -41.12
N MET A 9 74.58 -14.04 -42.23
CA MET A 9 75.07 -15.42 -42.31
C MET A 9 76.52 -15.44 -41.81
N PRO A 10 76.87 -16.27 -40.81
CA PRO A 10 78.26 -16.47 -40.47
C PRO A 10 78.91 -17.26 -41.62
N THR A 11 79.57 -16.54 -42.52
CA THR A 11 80.59 -17.07 -43.44
C THR A 11 81.77 -17.55 -42.60
N SER A 12 81.63 -18.74 -42.01
CA SER A 12 82.69 -19.43 -41.29
C SER A 12 82.88 -20.82 -41.89
N ASN A 13 83.13 -20.87 -43.19
CA ASN A 13 83.68 -22.05 -43.85
C ASN A 13 85.13 -21.84 -44.34
N ASN A 14 85.68 -20.64 -44.16
CA ASN A 14 87.05 -20.32 -44.57
C ASN A 14 88.10 -20.99 -43.67
N GLY A 15 87.79 -21.28 -42.39
CA GLY A 15 88.70 -21.96 -41.48
C GLY A 15 89.03 -23.40 -41.91
N TYR A 16 88.04 -24.14 -42.40
CA TYR A 16 88.23 -25.48 -42.96
C TYR A 16 89.01 -25.43 -44.28
N PHE A 17 88.78 -24.40 -45.10
CA PHE A 17 89.48 -24.19 -46.36
C PHE A 17 90.99 -23.93 -46.15
N TYR A 18 91.36 -23.05 -45.19
CA TYR A 18 92.77 -22.81 -44.86
C TYR A 18 93.43 -24.02 -44.19
N ALA A 19 92.72 -24.77 -43.35
CA ALA A 19 93.26 -25.99 -42.73
C ALA A 19 93.56 -27.08 -43.77
N ILE A 20 92.67 -27.29 -44.74
CA ILE A 20 92.88 -28.23 -45.85
C ILE A 20 94.03 -27.76 -46.76
N LEU A 21 94.13 -26.46 -47.04
CA LEU A 21 95.17 -25.88 -47.89
C LEU A 21 96.57 -25.98 -47.24
N ILE A 22 96.67 -25.87 -45.92
CA ILE A 22 97.90 -26.12 -45.16
C ILE A 22 98.29 -27.61 -45.20
N VAL A 23 97.33 -28.52 -45.07
CA VAL A 23 97.60 -29.98 -45.16
C VAL A 23 98.08 -30.37 -46.57
N ILE A 24 97.53 -29.77 -47.62
CA ILE A 24 97.96 -29.99 -49.01
C ILE A 24 99.34 -29.36 -49.28
N LEU A 25 99.63 -28.18 -48.75
CA LEU A 25 100.95 -27.54 -48.89
C LEU A 25 102.05 -28.32 -48.15
N ILE A 26 101.75 -28.89 -46.99
CA ILE A 26 102.69 -29.71 -46.23
C ILE A 26 102.88 -31.08 -46.90
N SER A 27 101.84 -31.67 -47.52
CA SER A 27 101.97 -32.96 -48.21
C SER A 27 102.70 -32.86 -49.56
N ALA A 28 102.63 -31.72 -50.25
CA ALA A 28 103.34 -31.49 -51.52
C ALA A 28 104.82 -31.09 -51.36
N GLY A 29 105.26 -30.68 -50.16
CA GLY A 29 106.61 -30.15 -49.91
C GLY A 29 107.67 -31.13 -49.39
N LEU A 30 107.31 -32.37 -49.05
CA LEU A 30 108.22 -33.34 -48.40
C LEU A 30 108.49 -34.58 -49.28
N GLY A 31 109.14 -34.36 -50.42
CA GLY A 31 109.91 -35.42 -51.09
C GLY A 31 111.19 -35.68 -50.30
N PHE A 32 111.30 -36.86 -49.68
CA PHE A 32 112.37 -37.32 -48.78
C PHE A 32 112.40 -36.71 -47.36
N ALA A 33 111.55 -37.23 -46.45
CA ALA A 33 111.77 -37.10 -45.00
C ALA A 33 111.08 -38.21 -44.18
N ASP A 34 111.64 -38.50 -43.00
CA ASP A 34 111.27 -39.57 -42.07
C ASP A 34 109.78 -39.60 -41.65
N LEU A 35 109.25 -40.82 -41.48
CA LEU A 35 107.87 -41.13 -41.00
C LEU A 35 107.49 -40.38 -39.70
N LYS A 36 108.48 -39.95 -38.90
CA LYS A 36 108.29 -39.17 -37.66
C LYS A 36 107.78 -37.74 -37.90
N ILE A 37 108.15 -37.10 -39.01
CA ILE A 37 107.78 -35.69 -39.30
C ILE A 37 106.32 -35.59 -39.76
N ILE A 38 105.86 -36.58 -40.54
CA ILE A 38 104.46 -36.66 -40.99
C ILE A 38 103.51 -36.89 -39.79
N SER A 39 103.90 -37.75 -38.83
CA SER A 39 103.13 -37.93 -37.59
C SER A 39 103.09 -36.66 -36.73
N ALA A 40 104.18 -35.89 -36.68
CA ALA A 40 104.23 -34.65 -35.91
C ALA A 40 103.33 -33.54 -36.50
N SER A 41 103.27 -33.43 -37.83
CA SER A 41 102.40 -32.46 -38.51
C SER A 41 100.91 -32.80 -38.39
N LEU A 42 100.54 -34.08 -38.42
CA LEU A 42 99.16 -34.53 -38.21
C LEU A 42 98.69 -34.22 -36.79
N ILE A 43 99.52 -34.50 -35.77
CA ILE A 43 99.22 -34.19 -34.37
C ILE A 43 99.10 -32.67 -34.16
N SER A 44 99.96 -31.87 -34.78
CA SER A 44 99.92 -30.40 -34.68
C SER A 44 98.67 -29.78 -35.32
N CYS A 45 98.05 -30.44 -36.31
CA CYS A 45 96.81 -29.97 -36.94
C CYS A 45 95.56 -30.50 -36.22
N LEU A 46 95.68 -31.63 -35.51
CA LEU A 46 94.59 -32.24 -34.75
C LEU A 46 94.31 -31.48 -33.45
N ILE A 47 95.35 -30.99 -32.76
CA ILE A 47 95.21 -30.24 -31.49
C ILE A 47 94.33 -28.97 -31.63
N PRO A 48 94.52 -28.09 -32.63
CA PRO A 48 93.67 -26.91 -32.83
C PRO A 48 92.23 -27.27 -33.18
N ILE A 49 92.02 -28.33 -33.97
CA ILE A 49 90.68 -28.81 -34.35
C ILE A 49 89.95 -29.36 -33.12
N LEU A 50 90.64 -30.13 -32.28
CA LEU A 50 90.09 -30.68 -31.03
C LEU A 50 89.79 -29.55 -30.03
N PHE A 51 90.64 -28.52 -29.95
CA PHE A 51 90.40 -27.33 -29.12
C PHE A 51 89.20 -26.50 -29.62
N LEU A 52 89.03 -26.32 -30.93
CA LEU A 52 87.87 -25.65 -31.51
C LEU A 52 86.59 -26.45 -31.31
N TYR A 53 86.65 -27.78 -31.41
CA TYR A 53 85.52 -28.68 -31.14
C TYR A 53 85.11 -28.58 -29.66
N HIS A 54 86.07 -28.66 -28.73
CA HIS A 54 85.82 -28.46 -27.30
C HIS A 54 85.26 -27.08 -27.00
N LYS A 55 85.81 -26.02 -27.60
CA LYS A 55 85.32 -24.64 -27.39
C LYS A 55 83.88 -24.48 -27.88
N LYS A 56 83.53 -25.06 -29.03
CA LYS A 56 82.15 -25.06 -29.55
C LYS A 56 81.22 -25.86 -28.66
N GLU A 57 81.64 -27.03 -28.20
CA GLU A 57 80.88 -27.88 -27.27
C GLU A 57 80.63 -27.17 -25.93
N THR A 58 81.65 -26.47 -25.40
CA THR A 58 81.53 -25.71 -24.15
C THR A 58 80.62 -24.50 -24.32
N THR A 59 80.70 -23.81 -25.48
CA THR A 59 79.82 -22.67 -25.78
C THR A 59 78.37 -23.12 -25.95
N LEU A 60 78.12 -24.25 -26.63
CA LEU A 60 76.78 -24.82 -26.76
C LEU A 60 76.22 -25.26 -25.40
N LYS A 61 77.05 -25.90 -24.56
CA LYS A 61 76.66 -26.29 -23.19
C LYS A 61 76.29 -25.08 -22.34
N ASN A 62 77.08 -24.00 -22.43
CA ASN A 62 76.78 -22.77 -21.68
C ASN A 62 75.52 -22.07 -22.20
N GLN A 63 75.26 -22.04 -23.51
CA GLN A 63 74.02 -21.50 -24.06
C GLN A 63 72.80 -22.37 -23.71
N LEU A 64 72.95 -23.70 -23.71
CA LEU A 64 71.91 -24.63 -23.23
C LEU A 64 71.65 -24.46 -21.74
N LEU A 65 72.68 -24.24 -20.93
CA LEU A 65 72.55 -23.94 -19.51
C LEU A 65 71.85 -22.61 -19.29
N GLU A 66 72.21 -21.55 -20.02
CA GLU A 66 71.58 -20.22 -19.92
C GLU A 66 70.11 -20.22 -20.38
N ILE A 67 69.79 -21.00 -21.42
CA ILE A 67 68.39 -21.22 -21.86
C ILE A 67 67.63 -22.07 -20.83
N THR A 68 68.26 -23.10 -20.27
CA THR A 68 67.65 -23.93 -19.21
C THR A 68 67.40 -23.11 -17.94
N ASP A 69 68.33 -22.24 -17.55
CA ASP A 69 68.21 -21.34 -16.39
C ASP A 69 67.09 -20.30 -16.58
N LYS A 70 67.04 -19.67 -17.76
CA LYS A 70 65.94 -18.76 -18.11
C LYS A 70 64.58 -19.44 -18.13
N ASN A 71 64.51 -20.64 -18.72
CA ASN A 71 63.28 -21.41 -18.74
C ASN A 71 62.88 -21.86 -17.32
N SER A 72 63.83 -22.17 -16.43
CA SER A 72 63.51 -22.50 -15.04
C SER A 72 63.05 -21.29 -14.22
N ASP A 73 63.59 -20.09 -14.46
CA ASP A 73 63.13 -18.85 -13.82
C ASP A 73 61.71 -18.46 -14.31
N GLU A 74 61.41 -18.68 -15.59
CA GLU A 74 60.07 -18.49 -16.17
C GLU A 74 59.06 -19.52 -15.61
N ASP A 75 59.47 -20.78 -15.45
CA ASP A 75 58.67 -21.86 -14.85
C ASP A 75 58.41 -21.61 -13.34
N GLU A 76 59.40 -21.11 -12.60
CA GLU A 76 59.24 -20.72 -11.19
C GLU A 76 58.32 -19.50 -11.02
N GLY A 77 58.39 -18.54 -11.95
CA GLY A 77 57.47 -17.40 -12.01
C GLY A 77 56.03 -17.82 -12.32
N PHE A 78 55.85 -18.78 -13.23
CA PHE A 78 54.55 -19.34 -13.58
C PHE A 78 53.94 -20.13 -12.40
N HIS A 79 54.72 -20.97 -11.74
CA HIS A 79 54.28 -21.70 -10.54
C HIS A 79 53.86 -20.77 -9.39
N LYS A 80 54.62 -19.70 -9.12
CA LYS A 80 54.22 -18.70 -8.10
C LYS A 80 52.93 -17.97 -8.45
N ALA A 81 52.69 -17.69 -9.74
CA ALA A 81 51.45 -17.06 -10.21
C ALA A 81 50.25 -18.01 -10.12
N ASP A 82 50.44 -19.29 -10.48
CA ASP A 82 49.43 -20.36 -10.38
C ASP A 82 49.06 -20.63 -8.92
N ASP A 83 50.04 -20.71 -8.01
CA ASP A 83 49.83 -20.86 -6.57
C ASP A 83 49.07 -19.66 -5.98
N ALA A 84 49.42 -18.43 -6.39
CA ALA A 84 48.73 -17.22 -5.95
C ALA A 84 47.28 -17.16 -6.45
N LEU A 85 47.03 -17.57 -7.70
CA LEU A 85 45.68 -17.67 -8.27
C LEU A 85 44.85 -18.73 -7.55
N THR A 86 45.43 -19.92 -7.33
CA THR A 86 44.82 -21.03 -6.60
C THR A 86 44.44 -20.63 -5.18
N SER A 87 45.36 -19.98 -4.45
CA SER A 87 45.10 -19.46 -3.11
C SER A 87 44.00 -18.39 -3.10
N ALA A 88 43.99 -17.47 -4.08
CA ALA A 88 42.94 -16.45 -4.18
C ALA A 88 41.56 -17.06 -4.47
N LEU A 89 41.49 -18.10 -5.30
CA LEU A 89 40.23 -18.81 -5.58
C LEU A 89 39.74 -19.61 -4.36
N GLU A 90 40.64 -20.20 -3.58
CA GLU A 90 40.29 -20.87 -2.31
C GLU A 90 39.71 -19.92 -1.26
N ASP A 91 40.14 -18.65 -1.26
CA ASP A 91 39.59 -17.64 -0.35
C ASP A 91 38.27 -17.06 -0.86
N ILE A 92 38.12 -16.83 -2.17
CA ILE A 92 36.96 -16.14 -2.75
C ILE A 92 35.75 -17.08 -2.92
N LEU A 93 35.96 -18.33 -3.35
CA LEU A 93 34.86 -19.27 -3.62
C LEU A 93 33.99 -19.55 -2.38
N PRO A 94 34.52 -19.76 -1.16
CA PRO A 94 33.71 -19.90 0.05
C PRO A 94 32.90 -18.64 0.38
N ILE A 95 33.46 -17.45 0.11
CA ILE A 95 32.75 -16.17 0.34
C ILE A 95 31.55 -16.07 -0.60
N TRP A 96 31.73 -16.36 -1.89
CA TRP A 96 30.63 -16.36 -2.85
C TRP A 96 29.59 -17.42 -2.53
N LYS A 97 30.00 -18.62 -2.11
CA LYS A 97 29.09 -19.67 -1.65
C LYS A 97 28.19 -19.15 -0.53
N LYS A 98 28.79 -18.60 0.53
CA LYS A 98 28.06 -18.09 1.70
C LYS A 98 27.16 -16.90 1.36
N GLN A 99 27.60 -16.03 0.44
CA GLN A 99 26.79 -14.90 -0.03
C GLN A 99 25.57 -15.36 -0.84
N ILE A 100 25.72 -16.40 -1.67
CA ILE A 100 24.62 -17.02 -2.41
C ILE A 100 23.65 -17.70 -1.45
N GLU A 101 24.14 -18.54 -0.53
CA GLU A 101 23.33 -19.16 0.52
C GLU A 101 22.50 -18.12 1.29
N SER A 102 23.15 -17.02 1.73
CA SER A 102 22.45 -15.94 2.43
C SER A 102 21.42 -15.24 1.55
N SER A 103 21.72 -15.02 0.27
CA SER A 103 20.79 -14.38 -0.67
C SER A 103 19.56 -15.25 -0.93
N VAL A 104 19.74 -16.57 -1.05
CA VAL A 104 18.65 -17.54 -1.19
C VAL A 104 17.75 -17.51 0.03
N VAL A 105 18.32 -17.57 1.24
CA VAL A 105 17.54 -17.54 2.50
C VAL A 105 16.78 -16.21 2.62
N GLN A 106 17.44 -15.07 2.45
CA GLN A 106 16.80 -13.76 2.55
C GLN A 106 15.68 -13.57 1.51
N SER A 107 15.90 -13.97 0.26
CA SER A 107 14.88 -13.87 -0.79
C SER A 107 13.70 -14.80 -0.53
N THR A 108 13.96 -16.02 -0.05
CA THR A 108 12.91 -17.00 0.27
C THR A 108 12.06 -16.51 1.44
N ASP A 109 12.68 -16.00 2.50
CA ASP A 109 11.98 -15.45 3.66
C ASP A 109 11.14 -14.22 3.29
N ALA A 110 11.67 -13.31 2.47
CA ALA A 110 10.95 -12.12 2.00
C ALA A 110 9.71 -12.49 1.16
N VAL A 111 9.85 -13.43 0.22
CA VAL A 111 8.74 -13.88 -0.63
C VAL A 111 7.69 -14.67 0.15
N ASN A 112 8.11 -15.51 1.10
CA ASN A 112 7.19 -16.20 2.01
C ASN A 112 6.40 -15.22 2.88
N GLY A 113 7.08 -14.20 3.44
CA GLY A 113 6.44 -13.14 4.21
C GLY A 113 5.42 -12.36 3.38
N LEU A 114 5.78 -11.99 2.15
CA LEU A 114 4.90 -11.30 1.21
C LEU A 114 3.68 -12.17 0.83
N SER A 115 3.91 -13.46 0.56
CA SER A 115 2.83 -14.41 0.24
C SER A 115 1.86 -14.56 1.41
N SER A 116 2.36 -14.64 2.65
CA SER A 116 1.52 -14.68 3.85
C SER A 116 0.66 -13.42 3.98
N GLN A 117 1.23 -12.24 3.77
CA GLN A 117 0.48 -10.98 3.81
C GLN A 117 -0.60 -10.94 2.73
N PHE A 118 -0.29 -11.37 1.50
CA PHE A 118 -1.27 -11.43 0.44
C PHE A 118 -2.41 -12.42 0.72
N MET A 119 -2.12 -13.59 1.29
CA MET A 119 -3.14 -14.54 1.71
C MET A 119 -4.04 -13.97 2.81
N GLU A 120 -3.48 -13.21 3.75
CA GLU A 120 -4.26 -12.52 4.78
C GLU A 120 -5.17 -11.43 4.16
N ILE A 121 -4.67 -10.65 3.21
CA ILE A 121 -5.48 -9.65 2.49
C ILE A 121 -6.64 -10.33 1.75
N VAL A 122 -6.38 -11.42 1.02
CA VAL A 122 -7.43 -12.18 0.32
C VAL A 122 -8.46 -12.72 1.30
N SER A 123 -8.04 -13.25 2.45
CA SER A 123 -8.94 -13.71 3.51
C SER A 123 -9.84 -12.58 4.03
N ASN A 124 -9.26 -11.41 4.33
CA ASN A 124 -9.99 -10.24 4.80
C ASN A 124 -10.98 -9.71 3.74
N LEU A 125 -10.58 -9.71 2.46
CA LEU A 125 -11.46 -9.33 1.35
C LEU A 125 -12.62 -10.32 1.19
N ASN A 126 -12.38 -11.63 1.31
CA ASN A 126 -13.44 -12.63 1.26
C ASN A 126 -14.44 -12.47 2.40
N LEU A 127 -13.97 -12.15 3.62
CA LEU A 127 -14.85 -11.86 4.75
C LEU A 127 -15.68 -10.58 4.51
N ALA A 128 -15.08 -9.53 3.96
CA ALA A 128 -15.80 -8.31 3.59
C ALA A 128 -16.86 -8.56 2.50
N ILE A 129 -16.56 -9.41 1.51
CA ILE A 129 -17.52 -9.84 0.49
C ILE A 129 -18.64 -10.65 1.12
N ASP A 130 -18.36 -11.57 2.04
CA ASP A 130 -19.39 -12.40 2.68
C ASP A 130 -20.37 -11.56 3.53
N VAL A 131 -19.86 -10.57 4.27
CA VAL A 131 -20.69 -9.62 5.03
C VAL A 131 -21.56 -8.75 4.12
N THR A 132 -21.08 -8.36 2.94
CA THR A 132 -21.80 -7.47 2.02
C THR A 132 -22.66 -8.19 0.98
N SER A 133 -22.31 -9.44 0.65
CA SER A 133 -22.85 -10.20 -0.49
C SER A 133 -23.48 -11.53 -0.08
N GLY A 134 -23.19 -12.05 1.11
CA GLY A 134 -23.85 -13.23 1.65
C GLY A 134 -25.34 -12.98 1.86
N GLU A 135 -26.17 -14.00 1.67
CA GLU A 135 -27.63 -13.90 1.84
C GLU A 135 -27.99 -13.30 3.21
N ASP A 136 -27.33 -13.72 4.29
CA ASP A 136 -27.59 -13.20 5.64
C ASP A 136 -27.16 -11.74 5.84
N GLY A 137 -26.02 -11.33 5.27
CA GLY A 137 -25.48 -9.97 5.39
C GLY A 137 -26.26 -8.94 4.57
N ARG A 138 -26.61 -9.30 3.33
CA ARG A 138 -27.40 -8.43 2.46
C ARG A 138 -28.86 -8.35 2.89
N PHE A 139 -29.44 -9.48 3.33
CA PHE A 139 -30.81 -9.50 3.85
C PHE A 139 -30.94 -8.73 5.16
N SER A 140 -29.91 -8.75 6.03
CA SER A 140 -29.93 -7.95 7.26
C SER A 140 -29.74 -6.45 7.00
N SER A 141 -28.85 -6.06 6.08
CA SER A 141 -28.67 -4.64 5.69
C SER A 141 -29.90 -4.07 4.97
N GLU A 142 -30.41 -4.77 3.94
CA GLU A 142 -31.61 -4.32 3.21
C GLU A 142 -32.84 -4.24 4.13
N ASN A 143 -33.07 -5.23 5.01
CA ASN A 143 -34.16 -5.15 5.97
C ASN A 143 -33.95 -4.09 7.04
N ALA A 144 -32.73 -3.88 7.55
CA ALA A 144 -32.46 -2.84 8.54
C ALA A 144 -32.76 -1.45 7.95
N VAL A 145 -32.31 -1.20 6.72
CA VAL A 145 -32.57 0.05 6.02
C VAL A 145 -34.06 0.20 5.68
N GLN A 146 -34.72 -0.85 5.21
CA GLN A 146 -36.16 -0.81 4.91
C GLN A 146 -37.01 -0.63 6.19
N ASN A 147 -36.65 -1.27 7.29
CA ASN A 147 -37.31 -1.12 8.58
C ASN A 147 -37.11 0.29 9.13
N ALA A 148 -35.90 0.85 9.02
CA ALA A 148 -35.63 2.24 9.38
C ALA A 148 -36.46 3.21 8.51
N SER A 149 -36.53 2.99 7.19
CA SER A 149 -37.37 3.78 6.28
C SER A 149 -38.86 3.70 6.65
N ASN A 150 -39.37 2.50 6.94
CA ASN A 150 -40.76 2.31 7.34
C ASN A 150 -41.05 3.00 8.67
N LYS A 151 -40.16 2.84 9.66
CA LYS A 151 -40.30 3.50 10.96
C LYS A 151 -40.29 5.03 10.83
N ILE A 152 -39.37 5.57 10.03
CA ILE A 152 -39.32 7.02 9.76
C ILE A 152 -40.65 7.47 9.12
N LYS A 153 -41.16 6.74 8.13
CA LYS A 153 -42.45 7.04 7.51
C LYS A 153 -43.60 7.05 8.53
N ASP A 154 -43.67 6.03 9.38
CA ASP A 154 -44.72 5.91 10.39
C ASP A 154 -44.62 7.04 11.44
N ASP A 155 -43.42 7.33 11.94
CA ASP A 155 -43.17 8.42 12.89
C ASP A 155 -43.58 9.79 12.30
N LEU A 156 -43.32 10.01 11.00
CA LEU A 156 -43.68 11.25 10.31
C LEU A 156 -45.20 11.38 10.06
N GLU A 157 -45.90 10.29 9.76
CA GLU A 157 -47.37 10.28 9.63
C GLU A 157 -48.05 10.53 10.99
N ILE A 158 -47.50 9.98 12.08
CA ILE A 158 -47.96 10.27 13.44
C ILE A 158 -47.77 11.76 13.76
N LEU A 159 -46.61 12.32 13.43
CA LEU A 159 -46.31 13.74 13.66
C LEU A 159 -47.28 14.64 12.89
N LYS A 160 -47.53 14.33 11.61
CA LYS A 160 -48.51 15.04 10.78
C LYS A 160 -49.92 14.97 11.38
N THR A 161 -50.36 13.79 11.80
CA THR A 161 -51.69 13.60 12.42
C THR A 161 -51.81 14.39 13.72
N THR A 162 -50.74 14.42 14.52
CA THR A 162 -50.71 15.17 15.78
C THR A 162 -50.82 16.68 15.53
N LEU A 163 -50.11 17.21 14.53
CA LEU A 163 -50.20 18.64 14.15
C LEU A 163 -51.60 19.04 13.71
N VAL A 164 -52.27 18.21 12.90
CA VAL A 164 -53.66 18.44 12.49
C VAL A 164 -54.59 18.41 13.70
N GLY A 165 -54.44 17.43 14.59
CA GLY A 165 -55.26 17.33 15.81
C GLY A 165 -55.07 18.50 16.77
N MET A 166 -53.86 19.08 16.86
CA MET A 166 -53.60 20.29 17.65
C MET A 166 -54.37 21.49 17.07
N SER A 167 -54.29 21.69 15.76
CA SER A 167 -55.00 22.78 15.07
C SER A 167 -56.53 22.67 15.25
N GLU A 168 -57.09 21.46 15.15
CA GLU A 168 -58.52 21.23 15.40
C GLU A 168 -58.91 21.54 16.86
N SER A 169 -58.10 21.14 17.83
CA SER A 169 -58.33 21.41 19.25
C SER A 169 -58.26 22.90 19.59
N GLU A 170 -57.34 23.64 18.96
CA GLU A 170 -57.21 25.08 19.15
C GLU A 170 -58.40 25.83 18.53
N GLN A 171 -58.84 25.40 17.33
CA GLN A 171 -60.02 25.94 16.68
C GLN A 171 -61.30 25.72 17.52
N SER A 172 -61.43 24.56 18.17
CA SER A 172 -62.51 24.30 19.13
C SER A 172 -62.44 25.27 20.33
N SER A 173 -61.23 25.50 20.86
CA SER A 173 -61.04 26.44 21.98
C SER A 173 -61.42 27.87 21.62
N LEU A 174 -61.18 28.30 20.37
CA LEU A 174 -61.62 29.60 19.87
C LEU A 174 -63.16 29.73 19.84
N VAL A 175 -63.89 28.65 19.55
CA VAL A 175 -65.36 28.66 19.63
C VAL A 175 -65.81 28.86 21.07
N ASP A 176 -65.24 28.09 22.02
CA ASP A 176 -65.59 28.20 23.45
C ASP A 176 -65.29 29.60 24.02
N ILE A 177 -64.19 30.22 23.62
CA ILE A 177 -63.82 31.58 24.04
C ILE A 177 -64.78 32.62 23.46
N ARG A 178 -65.25 32.44 22.22
CA ARG A 178 -66.25 33.32 21.59
C ARG A 178 -67.59 33.23 22.32
N ASP A 179 -68.02 32.03 22.67
CA ASP A 179 -69.24 31.81 23.44
C ASP A 179 -69.13 32.46 24.83
N LEU A 180 -67.97 32.34 25.48
CA LEU A 180 -67.69 33.03 26.75
C LEU A 180 -67.79 34.55 26.63
N SER A 181 -67.30 35.12 25.53
CA SER A 181 -67.47 36.56 25.23
C SER A 181 -68.95 36.94 25.12
N GLY A 182 -69.77 36.09 24.48
CA GLY A 182 -71.22 36.27 24.40
C GLY A 182 -71.89 36.27 25.78
N TYR A 183 -71.52 35.35 26.66
CA TYR A 183 -72.03 35.31 28.04
C TYR A 183 -71.65 36.56 28.85
N MET A 184 -70.46 37.13 28.63
CA MET A 184 -70.07 38.38 29.31
C MET A 184 -70.94 39.57 28.89
N ASP A 185 -71.34 39.64 27.62
CA ASP A 185 -72.26 40.68 27.14
C ASP A 185 -73.65 40.53 27.76
N GLU A 186 -74.14 39.30 27.92
CA GLU A 186 -75.41 39.01 28.60
C GLU A 186 -75.37 39.39 30.08
N LEU A 187 -74.30 39.01 30.80
CA LEU A 187 -74.11 39.38 32.21
C LEU A 187 -74.02 40.90 32.41
N THR A 188 -73.41 41.61 31.47
CA THR A 188 -73.36 43.08 31.49
C THR A 188 -74.76 43.68 31.39
N LYS A 189 -75.60 43.15 30.49
CA LYS A 189 -77.01 43.56 30.37
C LYS A 189 -77.79 43.26 31.65
N MET A 190 -77.62 42.06 32.23
CA MET A 190 -78.29 41.70 33.49
C MET A 190 -77.89 42.63 34.64
N ALA A 191 -76.60 42.96 34.78
CA ALA A 191 -76.14 43.91 35.79
C ALA A 191 -76.76 45.30 35.63
N SER A 192 -76.93 45.76 34.38
CA SER A 192 -77.64 47.01 34.08
C SER A 192 -79.13 46.96 34.44
N VAL A 193 -79.79 45.82 34.24
CA VAL A 193 -81.20 45.63 34.64
C VAL A 193 -81.34 45.66 36.17
N VAL A 194 -80.43 45.01 36.90
CA VAL A 194 -80.44 45.03 38.38
C VAL A 194 -80.28 46.46 38.91
N GLU A 195 -79.38 47.25 38.33
CA GLU A 195 -79.20 48.65 38.71
C GLU A 195 -80.47 49.48 38.43
N SER A 196 -81.08 49.30 37.27
CA SER A 196 -82.32 50.00 36.91
C SER A 196 -83.49 49.63 37.84
N LEU A 197 -83.63 48.35 38.19
CA LEU A 197 -84.63 47.89 39.15
C LEU A 197 -84.39 48.44 40.56
N ALA A 198 -83.12 48.50 40.98
CA ALA A 198 -82.73 49.09 42.24
C ALA A 198 -83.07 50.59 42.29
N GLU A 199 -82.81 51.33 41.21
CA GLU A 199 -83.16 52.75 41.10
C GLU A 199 -84.68 52.98 41.12
N GLN A 200 -85.45 52.18 40.37
CA GLN A 200 -86.92 52.23 40.41
C GLN A 200 -87.47 51.91 41.81
N THR A 201 -86.91 50.91 42.47
CA THR A 201 -87.31 50.52 43.84
C THR A 201 -86.95 51.61 44.85
N ASN A 202 -85.81 52.26 44.70
CA ASN A 202 -85.40 53.40 45.52
C ASN A 202 -86.37 54.59 45.36
N LEU A 203 -86.84 54.86 44.13
CA LEU A 203 -87.86 55.88 43.87
C LEU A 203 -89.23 55.52 44.45
N LEU A 204 -89.65 54.25 44.34
CA LEU A 204 -90.88 53.75 44.95
C LEU A 204 -90.83 53.87 46.48
N ALA A 205 -89.71 53.48 47.09
CA ALA A 205 -89.48 53.59 48.53
C ALA A 205 -89.48 55.04 48.99
N LEU A 206 -88.90 55.95 48.21
CA LEU A 206 -88.93 57.40 48.48
C LEU A 206 -90.37 57.93 48.47
N ASN A 207 -91.16 57.58 47.45
CA ASN A 207 -92.57 57.97 47.38
C ASN A 207 -93.38 57.42 48.57
N ALA A 208 -93.11 56.18 48.98
CA ALA A 208 -93.74 55.57 50.15
C ALA A 208 -93.35 56.25 51.46
N ALA A 209 -92.08 56.65 51.62
CA ALA A 209 -91.61 57.40 52.78
C ALA A 209 -92.26 58.79 52.87
N ILE A 210 -92.43 59.47 51.73
CA ILE A 210 -93.15 60.76 51.65
C ILE A 210 -94.61 60.60 52.09
N GLU A 211 -95.31 59.58 51.59
CA GLU A 211 -96.72 59.37 51.93
C GLU A 211 -96.90 58.89 53.38
N ALA A 212 -95.96 58.09 53.90
CA ALA A 212 -95.92 57.71 55.31
C ALA A 212 -95.73 58.92 56.24
N ALA A 213 -94.86 59.88 55.86
CA ALA A 213 -94.71 61.13 56.58
C ALA A 213 -95.98 62.00 56.52
N ARG A 214 -96.68 61.98 55.37
CA ARG A 214 -97.95 62.70 55.18
C ARG A 214 -99.10 62.15 56.04
N ALA A 215 -99.11 60.84 56.31
CA ALA A 215 -100.09 60.19 57.18
C ALA A 215 -99.86 60.43 58.69
N GLY A 216 -98.77 61.10 59.08
CA GLY A 216 -98.46 61.45 60.47
C GLY A 216 -98.27 60.23 61.37
N ASP A 217 -98.89 60.22 62.56
CA ASP A 217 -98.70 59.16 63.56
C ASP A 217 -99.14 57.77 63.08
N GLN A 218 -100.15 57.70 62.19
CA GLN A 218 -100.63 56.43 61.61
C GLN A 218 -99.65 55.84 60.58
N GLY A 219 -98.73 56.65 60.05
CA GLY A 219 -97.75 56.25 59.03
C GLY A 219 -96.40 55.78 59.58
N ARG A 220 -96.14 55.88 60.89
CA ARG A 220 -94.81 55.59 61.48
C ARG A 220 -94.27 54.19 61.15
N GLY A 221 -95.13 53.16 61.15
CA GLY A 221 -94.72 51.80 60.78
C GLY A 221 -94.33 51.68 59.31
N PHE A 222 -95.06 52.35 58.41
CA PHE A 222 -94.76 52.38 56.98
C PHE A 222 -93.49 53.18 56.66
N ALA A 223 -93.20 54.24 57.43
CA ALA A 223 -91.97 55.01 57.26
C ALA A 223 -90.71 54.16 57.51
N VAL A 224 -90.70 53.33 58.56
CA VAL A 224 -89.58 52.42 58.87
C VAL A 224 -89.39 51.39 57.76
N VAL A 225 -90.48 50.81 57.24
CA VAL A 225 -90.39 49.86 56.12
C VAL A 225 -89.89 50.55 54.85
N ALA A 226 -90.36 51.76 54.54
CA ALA A 226 -89.94 52.51 53.37
C ALA A 226 -88.44 52.86 53.43
N ASP A 227 -87.92 53.27 54.59
CA ASP A 227 -86.49 53.53 54.78
C ASP A 227 -85.63 52.26 54.63
N GLU A 228 -86.11 51.11 55.14
CA GLU A 228 -85.41 49.83 54.98
C GLU A 228 -85.40 49.37 53.51
N VAL A 229 -86.53 49.48 52.80
CA VAL A 229 -86.61 49.20 51.35
C VAL A 229 -85.68 50.13 50.58
N ARG A 230 -85.59 51.41 50.96
CA ARG A 230 -84.67 52.37 50.36
C ARG A 230 -83.21 51.99 50.60
N ASN A 231 -82.86 51.53 51.80
CA ASN A 231 -81.52 51.04 52.11
C ASN A 231 -81.17 49.80 51.28
N LEU A 232 -82.06 48.81 51.21
CA LEU A 232 -81.91 47.61 50.37
C LEU A 232 -81.77 47.93 48.89
N ALA A 233 -82.51 48.92 48.38
CA ALA A 233 -82.42 49.37 47.01
C ALA A 233 -81.04 50.01 46.72
N ASN A 234 -80.52 50.84 47.60
CA ASN A 234 -79.17 51.42 47.44
C ASN A 234 -78.06 50.35 47.53
N GLN A 235 -78.18 49.38 48.43
CA GLN A 235 -77.25 48.25 48.50
C GLN A 235 -77.31 47.37 47.23
N SER A 236 -78.51 47.15 46.69
CA SER A 236 -78.71 46.43 45.43
C SER A 236 -78.10 47.16 44.25
N LYS A 237 -78.23 48.50 44.20
CA LYS A 237 -77.58 49.34 43.19
C LYS A 237 -76.05 49.20 43.24
N GLY A 238 -75.45 49.36 44.42
CA GLY A 238 -73.99 49.20 44.60
C GLY A 238 -73.51 47.78 44.28
N THR A 239 -74.32 46.76 44.54
CA THR A 239 -74.03 45.38 44.13
C THR A 239 -74.07 45.22 42.61
N GLY A 240 -75.07 45.80 41.93
CA GLY A 240 -75.16 45.82 40.47
C GLY A 240 -73.96 46.52 39.81
N GLU A 241 -73.54 47.66 40.35
CA GLU A 241 -72.32 48.37 39.93
C GLU A 241 -71.06 47.49 40.06
N ASN A 242 -70.90 46.81 41.20
CA ASN A 242 -69.79 45.90 41.43
C ASN A 242 -69.79 44.71 40.46
N ILE A 243 -70.95 44.11 40.20
CA ILE A 243 -71.10 43.02 39.22
C ILE A 243 -70.67 43.52 37.85
N ARG A 244 -71.19 44.66 37.38
CA ARG A 244 -70.83 45.24 36.08
C ARG A 244 -69.32 45.47 35.96
N ASN A 245 -68.69 46.05 36.98
CA ASN A 245 -67.24 46.31 36.97
C ASN A 245 -66.42 45.01 36.89
N LYS A 246 -66.85 43.96 37.60
CA LYS A 246 -66.20 42.65 37.54
C LYS A 246 -66.40 41.96 36.18
N VAL A 247 -67.61 41.99 35.64
CA VAL A 247 -67.91 41.44 34.30
C VAL A 247 -67.11 42.17 33.23
N ALA A 248 -66.99 43.50 33.29
CA ALA A 248 -66.17 44.27 32.37
C ALA A 248 -64.68 43.88 32.45
N ALA A 249 -64.13 43.69 33.65
CA ALA A 249 -62.76 43.23 33.83
C ALA A 249 -62.52 41.81 33.28
N VAL A 250 -63.47 40.90 33.47
CA VAL A 250 -63.43 39.56 32.88
C VAL A 250 -63.54 39.63 31.35
N GLY A 251 -64.44 40.45 30.81
CA GLY A 251 -64.60 40.66 29.37
C GLY A 251 -63.33 41.18 28.69
N LEU A 252 -62.60 42.10 29.31
CA LEU A 252 -61.29 42.54 28.83
C LEU A 252 -60.27 41.39 28.80
N SER A 253 -60.30 40.51 29.81
CA SER A 253 -59.42 39.35 29.88
C SER A 253 -59.76 38.31 28.81
N VAL A 254 -61.05 38.05 28.58
CA VAL A 254 -61.55 37.17 27.51
C VAL A 254 -61.13 37.69 26.14
N LYS A 255 -61.28 39.00 25.89
CA LYS A 255 -60.84 39.62 24.64
C LYS A 255 -59.34 39.45 24.41
N LYS A 256 -58.52 39.66 25.44
CA LYS A 256 -57.07 39.44 25.35
C LYS A 256 -56.74 37.98 25.02
N ILE A 257 -57.42 37.03 25.65
CA ILE A 257 -57.25 35.59 25.38
C ILE A 257 -57.64 35.28 23.93
N LEU A 258 -58.75 35.85 23.44
CA LEU A 258 -59.18 35.68 22.05
C LEU A 258 -58.14 36.20 21.06
N ASP A 259 -57.63 37.42 21.26
CA ASP A 259 -56.58 37.99 20.41
C ASP A 259 -55.31 37.11 20.38
N GLN A 260 -54.91 36.59 21.55
CA GLN A 260 -53.76 35.67 21.66
C GLN A 260 -54.00 34.33 20.98
N ALA A 261 -55.17 33.72 21.18
CA ALA A 261 -55.53 32.46 20.56
C ALA A 261 -55.64 32.58 19.03
N THR A 262 -56.12 33.71 18.52
CA THR A 262 -56.22 33.94 17.07
C THR A 262 -54.83 33.99 16.42
N HIS A 263 -53.88 34.69 17.04
CA HIS A 263 -52.48 34.69 16.56
C HIS A 263 -51.79 33.34 16.69
N SER A 264 -52.15 32.56 17.72
CA SER A 264 -51.59 31.23 17.93
C SER A 264 -52.02 30.27 16.81
N VAL A 265 -53.29 30.26 16.41
CA VAL A 265 -53.79 29.48 15.26
C VAL A 265 -53.07 29.82 13.95
N GLU A 266 -52.89 31.11 13.65
CA GLU A 266 -52.16 31.55 12.44
C GLU A 266 -50.71 31.04 12.44
N SER A 267 -50.07 31.06 13.61
CA SER A 267 -48.71 30.57 13.78
C SER A 267 -48.63 29.05 13.69
N GLU A 268 -49.58 28.32 14.28
CA GLU A 268 -49.63 26.86 14.23
C GLU A 268 -49.84 26.34 12.81
N ASP A 269 -50.73 26.96 12.02
CA ASP A 269 -50.96 26.57 10.62
C ASP A 269 -49.71 26.75 9.75
N ALA A 270 -49.00 27.88 9.95
CA ALA A 270 -47.72 28.12 9.28
C ALA A 270 -46.64 27.10 9.70
N MET A 271 -46.59 26.74 11.00
CA MET A 271 -45.68 25.71 11.49
C MET A 271 -46.02 24.32 10.95
N ALA A 272 -47.31 23.96 10.88
CA ALA A 272 -47.76 22.67 10.36
C ALA A 272 -47.44 22.51 8.86
N THR A 273 -47.62 23.57 8.07
CA THR A 273 -47.23 23.60 6.66
C THR A 273 -45.73 23.40 6.51
N LYS A 274 -44.92 24.16 7.26
CA LYS A 274 -43.46 24.06 7.21
C LYS A 274 -42.96 22.71 7.70
N ALA A 275 -43.58 22.13 8.73
CA ALA A 275 -43.27 20.79 9.20
C ALA A 275 -43.53 19.76 8.09
N THR A 276 -44.66 19.87 7.37
CA THR A 276 -44.99 18.97 6.25
C THR A 276 -43.96 19.05 5.12
N GLU A 277 -43.46 20.26 4.79
CA GLU A 277 -42.39 20.44 3.81
C GLU A 277 -41.08 19.77 4.25
N ILE A 278 -40.65 20.00 5.50
CA ILE A 278 -39.44 19.40 6.08
C ILE A 278 -39.56 17.86 6.11
N ILE A 279 -40.72 17.34 6.50
CA ILE A 279 -41.02 15.90 6.50
C ILE A 279 -40.80 15.32 5.10
N HIS A 280 -41.34 15.97 4.06
CA HIS A 280 -41.18 15.53 2.69
C HIS A 280 -39.71 15.57 2.23
N GLU A 281 -38.98 16.63 2.56
CA GLU A 281 -37.55 16.75 2.25
C GLU A 281 -36.72 15.64 2.91
N VAL A 282 -36.97 15.37 4.20
CA VAL A 282 -36.30 14.28 4.95
C VAL A 282 -36.60 12.93 4.32
N MET A 283 -37.84 12.66 3.90
CA MET A 283 -38.20 11.41 3.22
C MET A 283 -37.47 11.24 1.88
N VAL A 284 -37.40 12.29 1.07
CA VAL A 284 -36.70 12.27 -0.21
C VAL A 284 -35.22 12.02 0.00
N GLN A 285 -34.59 12.77 0.92
CA GLN A 285 -33.17 12.64 1.23
C GLN A 285 -32.83 11.26 1.79
N HIS A 286 -33.68 10.72 2.67
CA HIS A 286 -33.51 9.38 3.22
C HIS A 286 -33.56 8.31 2.12
N LYS A 287 -34.53 8.40 1.20
CA LYS A 287 -34.65 7.47 0.06
C LYS A 287 -33.41 7.51 -0.84
N VAL A 288 -32.89 8.70 -1.12
CA VAL A 288 -31.65 8.87 -1.91
C VAL A 288 -30.48 8.21 -1.17
N THR A 289 -30.33 8.48 0.12
CA THR A 289 -29.25 7.94 0.95
C THR A 289 -29.27 6.40 0.98
N THR A 290 -30.45 5.81 1.18
CA THR A 290 -30.68 4.35 1.12
C THR A 290 -30.27 3.75 -0.21
N TYR A 291 -30.66 4.39 -1.32
CA TYR A 291 -30.29 3.92 -2.66
C TYR A 291 -28.78 4.00 -2.90
N THR A 292 -28.14 5.11 -2.51
CA THR A 292 -26.69 5.29 -2.66
C THR A 292 -25.88 4.31 -1.81
N LEU A 293 -26.38 3.95 -0.62
CA LEU A 293 -25.74 2.97 0.25
C LEU A 293 -25.77 1.57 -0.40
N ALA A 294 -26.95 1.15 -0.87
CA ALA A 294 -27.10 -0.14 -1.55
C ALA A 294 -26.23 -0.26 -2.82
N GLU A 295 -26.03 0.84 -3.54
CA GLU A 295 -25.14 0.85 -4.71
C GLU A 295 -23.65 0.84 -4.30
N SER A 296 -23.30 1.51 -3.21
CA SER A 296 -21.94 1.50 -2.66
C SER A 296 -21.54 0.10 -2.18
N ASP A 297 -22.45 -0.64 -1.56
CA ASP A 297 -22.23 -2.02 -1.13
C ASP A 297 -21.89 -2.94 -2.32
N LYS A 298 -22.62 -2.81 -3.44
CA LYS A 298 -22.32 -3.56 -4.67
C LYS A 298 -20.97 -3.19 -5.26
N LEU A 299 -20.65 -1.90 -5.29
CA LEU A 299 -19.36 -1.41 -5.81
C LEU A 299 -18.21 -1.96 -4.98
N LEU A 300 -18.34 -1.95 -3.65
CA LEU A 300 -17.35 -2.46 -2.70
C LEU A 300 -17.16 -3.98 -2.85
N ALA A 301 -18.25 -4.74 -3.00
CA ALA A 301 -18.19 -6.17 -3.27
C ALA A 301 -17.44 -6.49 -4.59
N ASN A 302 -17.76 -5.76 -5.67
CA ASN A 302 -17.10 -5.95 -6.97
C ASN A 302 -15.62 -5.57 -6.92
N MET A 303 -15.29 -4.44 -6.30
CA MET A 303 -13.91 -4.01 -6.12
C MET A 303 -13.11 -5.03 -5.30
N SER A 304 -13.69 -5.52 -4.19
CA SER A 304 -13.05 -6.53 -3.35
C SER A 304 -12.77 -7.82 -4.12
N LYS A 305 -13.71 -8.27 -4.95
CA LYS A 305 -13.52 -9.42 -5.83
C LYS A 305 -12.37 -9.19 -6.81
N LYS A 306 -12.34 -8.04 -7.48
CA LYS A 306 -11.28 -7.71 -8.44
C LYS A 306 -9.90 -7.67 -7.79
N VAL A 307 -9.78 -7.06 -6.61
CA VAL A 307 -8.52 -7.02 -5.84
C VAL A 307 -8.10 -8.43 -5.42
N SER A 308 -9.05 -9.28 -5.00
CA SER A 308 -8.77 -10.68 -4.66
C SER A 308 -8.22 -11.48 -5.86
N GLU A 309 -8.80 -11.29 -7.05
CA GLU A 309 -8.33 -11.89 -8.30
C GLU A 309 -6.92 -11.39 -8.68
N GLU A 310 -6.65 -10.09 -8.56
CA GLU A 310 -5.33 -9.50 -8.84
C GLU A 310 -4.26 -10.01 -7.86
N ILE A 311 -4.56 -10.09 -6.56
CA ILE A 311 -3.63 -10.63 -5.57
C ILE A 311 -3.37 -12.13 -5.81
N SER A 312 -4.40 -12.90 -6.16
CA SER A 312 -4.24 -14.32 -6.49
C SER A 312 -3.27 -14.51 -7.66
N LYS A 313 -3.30 -13.61 -8.65
CA LYS A 313 -2.33 -13.61 -9.76
C LYS A 313 -0.91 -13.28 -9.27
N VAL A 314 -0.75 -12.29 -8.38
CA VAL A 314 0.56 -11.96 -7.80
C VAL A 314 1.15 -13.14 -7.04
N ILE A 315 0.35 -13.90 -6.28
CA ILE A 315 0.81 -15.11 -5.58
C ILE A 315 1.35 -16.16 -6.58
N VAL A 316 0.69 -16.33 -7.73
CA VAL A 316 1.18 -17.22 -8.79
C VAL A 316 2.48 -16.68 -9.39
N ASP A 317 2.55 -15.38 -9.66
CA ASP A 317 3.77 -14.77 -10.24
C ASP A 317 4.97 -14.94 -9.28
N LEU A 318 4.78 -14.88 -7.96
CA LEU A 318 5.84 -15.10 -6.96
C LEU A 318 6.49 -16.49 -7.03
N GLN A 319 5.91 -17.46 -7.74
CA GLN A 319 6.53 -18.77 -7.98
C GLN A 319 7.87 -18.69 -8.73
N PHE A 320 8.20 -17.56 -9.37
CA PHE A 320 9.54 -17.35 -9.92
C PHE A 320 10.65 -17.51 -8.85
N GLN A 321 10.32 -17.28 -7.57
CA GLN A 321 11.28 -17.42 -6.48
C GLN A 321 11.80 -18.86 -6.33
N ASP A 322 10.95 -19.88 -6.50
CA ASP A 322 11.39 -21.28 -6.45
C ASP A 322 12.43 -21.54 -7.54
N ARG A 323 12.17 -21.01 -8.74
CA ARG A 323 13.08 -21.12 -9.88
C ARG A 323 14.41 -20.40 -9.62
N VAL A 324 14.40 -19.18 -9.10
CA VAL A 324 15.62 -18.43 -8.75
C VAL A 324 16.41 -19.15 -7.64
N SER A 325 15.74 -19.64 -6.59
CA SER A 325 16.39 -20.38 -5.51
C SER A 325 17.03 -21.68 -6.01
N GLN A 326 16.42 -22.36 -6.97
CA GLN A 326 17.00 -23.56 -7.59
C GLN A 326 18.24 -23.22 -8.45
N GLN A 327 18.19 -22.16 -9.27
CA GLN A 327 19.37 -21.71 -10.04
C GLN A 327 20.54 -21.34 -9.12
N LEU A 328 20.27 -20.58 -8.05
CA LEU A 328 21.29 -20.21 -7.08
C LEU A 328 21.89 -21.44 -6.35
N ARG A 329 21.08 -22.47 -6.10
CA ARG A 329 21.56 -23.74 -5.54
C ARG A 329 22.47 -24.51 -6.50
N HIS A 330 22.16 -24.55 -7.81
CA HIS A 330 23.09 -25.15 -8.77
C HIS A 330 24.39 -24.36 -8.87
N ILE A 331 24.34 -23.02 -8.76
CA ILE A 331 25.57 -22.20 -8.69
C ILE A 331 26.38 -22.54 -7.43
N GLU A 332 25.71 -22.71 -6.28
CA GLU A 332 26.37 -23.18 -5.05
C GLU A 332 27.06 -24.53 -5.25
N GLU A 333 26.36 -25.51 -5.84
CA GLU A 333 26.93 -26.83 -6.17
C GLU A 333 28.12 -26.74 -7.14
N ASN A 334 28.04 -25.84 -8.12
CA ASN A 334 29.11 -25.58 -9.07
C ASN A 334 30.33 -24.94 -8.41
N ILE A 335 30.12 -24.07 -7.42
CA ILE A 335 31.21 -23.51 -6.60
C ILE A 335 31.88 -24.63 -5.81
N ILE A 336 31.12 -25.56 -5.21
CA ILE A 336 31.68 -26.72 -4.50
C ILE A 336 32.51 -27.60 -5.44
N GLN A 337 32.01 -27.90 -6.64
CA GLN A 337 32.74 -28.68 -7.65
C GLN A 337 34.03 -27.99 -8.09
N ALA A 338 34.00 -26.66 -8.29
CA ALA A 338 35.18 -25.89 -8.62
C ALA A 338 36.21 -25.88 -7.46
N GLN A 339 35.76 -25.74 -6.21
CA GLN A 339 36.62 -25.85 -5.04
C GLN A 339 37.29 -27.22 -4.94
N GLN A 340 36.53 -28.29 -5.19
CA GLN A 340 37.06 -29.65 -5.19
C GLN A 340 38.10 -29.85 -6.30
N ALA A 341 37.83 -29.38 -7.52
CA ALA A 341 38.78 -29.43 -8.63
C ALA A 341 40.08 -28.67 -8.32
N ILE A 342 39.99 -27.50 -7.67
CA ILE A 342 41.16 -26.73 -7.21
C ILE A 342 41.95 -27.52 -6.17
N HIS A 343 41.27 -28.13 -5.19
CA HIS A 343 41.92 -28.92 -4.15
C HIS A 343 42.62 -30.16 -4.70
N GLU A 344 41.95 -30.92 -5.59
CA GLU A 344 42.52 -32.10 -6.25
C GLU A 344 43.70 -31.74 -7.17
N GLY A 345 43.62 -30.58 -7.84
CA GLY A 345 44.68 -30.10 -8.71
C GLY A 345 45.98 -29.76 -7.99
N LYS A 346 45.97 -29.44 -6.69
CA LYS A 346 47.20 -29.10 -5.93
C LYS A 346 48.22 -30.23 -5.88
N GLU A 347 47.74 -31.46 -5.72
CA GLU A 347 48.58 -32.66 -5.56
C GLU A 347 48.98 -33.29 -6.90
N MET A 348 48.57 -32.70 -8.03
CA MET A 348 48.85 -33.19 -9.38
C MET A 348 50.01 -32.47 -10.05
N ASP A 349 50.60 -33.12 -11.06
CA ASP A 349 51.51 -32.45 -11.99
C ASP A 349 50.74 -31.51 -12.95
N ALA A 350 51.47 -30.72 -13.73
CA ALA A 350 50.86 -29.75 -14.65
C ALA A 350 49.91 -30.39 -15.67
N ALA A 351 50.19 -31.65 -16.08
CA ALA A 351 49.34 -32.39 -17.01
C ALA A 351 48.01 -32.81 -16.36
N GLY A 352 48.04 -33.33 -15.13
CA GLY A 352 46.84 -33.68 -14.35
C GLY A 352 45.98 -32.46 -14.01
N ARG A 353 46.60 -31.33 -13.63
CA ARG A 353 45.90 -30.06 -13.40
C ARG A 353 45.16 -29.59 -14.66
N PHE A 354 45.83 -29.62 -15.81
CA PHE A 354 45.21 -29.22 -17.08
C PHE A 354 44.00 -30.10 -17.43
N GLU A 355 44.08 -31.42 -17.20
CA GLU A 355 42.97 -32.34 -17.46
C GLU A 355 41.75 -32.08 -16.57
N ILE A 356 41.94 -31.81 -15.27
CA ILE A 356 40.84 -31.47 -14.36
C ILE A 356 40.15 -30.16 -14.79
N PHE A 357 40.92 -29.08 -14.96
CA PHE A 357 40.35 -27.77 -15.26
C PHE A 357 39.74 -27.66 -16.66
N SER A 358 40.30 -28.37 -17.65
CA SER A 358 39.72 -28.42 -19.01
C SER A 358 38.39 -29.17 -19.06
N ASN A 359 38.19 -30.16 -18.19
CA ASN A 359 36.95 -30.93 -18.08
C ASN A 359 35.91 -30.28 -17.16
N LEU A 360 36.31 -29.37 -16.28
CA LEU A 360 35.43 -28.73 -15.29
C LEU A 360 34.18 -28.08 -15.91
N PRO A 361 34.24 -27.27 -17.00
CA PRO A 361 33.03 -26.71 -17.60
C PRO A 361 32.01 -27.77 -18.05
N ALA A 362 32.48 -28.89 -18.60
CA ALA A 362 31.62 -29.99 -19.02
C ALA A 362 31.01 -30.76 -17.82
N GLN A 363 31.71 -30.79 -16.69
CA GLN A 363 31.18 -31.34 -15.43
C GLN A 363 30.14 -30.41 -14.81
N LEU A 364 30.41 -29.11 -14.73
CA LEU A 364 29.46 -28.11 -14.24
C LEU A 364 28.17 -28.09 -15.08
N ARG A 365 28.25 -28.33 -16.38
CA ARG A 365 27.05 -28.43 -17.24
C ARG A 365 26.09 -29.56 -16.83
N LYS A 366 26.60 -30.63 -16.20
CA LYS A 366 25.76 -31.77 -15.80
C LYS A 366 24.87 -31.48 -14.59
N SER A 367 25.17 -30.44 -13.79
CA SER A 367 24.36 -30.04 -12.64
C SER A 367 23.13 -29.21 -13.03
N TYR A 368 23.11 -28.63 -14.24
CA TYR A 368 22.00 -27.81 -14.70
C TYR A 368 20.76 -28.65 -15.02
N THR A 369 19.64 -28.24 -14.47
CA THR A 369 18.34 -28.87 -14.72
C THR A 369 17.39 -27.98 -15.53
N MET A 370 17.73 -26.71 -15.75
CA MET A 370 16.91 -25.75 -16.50
C MET A 370 17.48 -25.42 -17.89
N GLU A 371 16.60 -25.16 -18.86
CA GLU A 371 16.96 -24.84 -20.25
C GLU A 371 17.74 -23.52 -20.37
N GLU A 372 17.42 -22.55 -19.52
CA GLU A 372 18.09 -21.24 -19.53
C GLU A 372 19.53 -21.33 -19.02
N GLU A 373 19.81 -22.22 -18.06
CA GLU A 373 21.16 -22.48 -17.58
C GLU A 373 22.02 -23.12 -18.68
N HIS A 374 21.47 -24.12 -19.38
CA HIS A 374 22.11 -24.73 -20.56
C HIS A 374 22.34 -23.70 -21.67
N SER A 375 21.37 -22.83 -21.92
CA SER A 375 21.46 -21.78 -22.94
C SER A 375 22.60 -20.80 -22.64
N VAL A 376 22.68 -20.29 -21.41
CA VAL A 376 23.76 -19.37 -20.99
C VAL A 376 25.13 -20.05 -21.09
N HIS A 377 25.23 -21.29 -20.62
CA HIS A 377 26.47 -22.06 -20.70
C HIS A 377 26.93 -22.27 -22.15
N ASN A 378 26.00 -22.61 -23.07
CA ASN A 378 26.34 -22.84 -24.48
C ASN A 378 26.85 -21.56 -25.19
N VAL A 379 26.25 -20.40 -24.90
CA VAL A 379 26.68 -19.11 -25.48
C VAL A 379 28.11 -18.75 -25.04
N ILE A 380 28.46 -18.98 -23.78
CA ILE A 380 29.78 -18.65 -23.25
C ILE A 380 30.83 -19.67 -23.70
N SER A 381 30.50 -20.96 -23.65
CA SER A 381 31.42 -22.04 -24.05
C SER A 381 31.76 -22.02 -25.54
N SER A 382 30.83 -21.58 -26.41
CA SER A 382 31.09 -21.41 -27.85
C SER A 382 32.04 -20.24 -28.15
N ASN A 383 31.93 -19.12 -27.43
CA ASN A 383 32.90 -18.02 -27.50
C ASN A 383 34.27 -18.39 -26.91
N GLY A 384 34.31 -19.14 -25.81
CA GLY A 384 35.55 -19.61 -25.17
C GLY A 384 36.36 -20.59 -26.02
N GLN A 385 35.68 -21.50 -26.74
CA GLN A 385 36.34 -22.43 -27.66
C GLN A 385 37.03 -21.74 -28.84
N GLN A 386 36.55 -20.56 -29.26
CA GLN A 386 37.17 -19.78 -30.33
C GLN A 386 38.51 -19.14 -29.90
N VAL A 387 38.60 -18.73 -28.62
CA VAL A 387 39.83 -18.19 -28.01
C VAL A 387 40.84 -19.31 -27.70
N ALA A 388 40.39 -20.44 -27.15
CA ALA A 388 41.25 -21.59 -26.83
C ALA A 388 41.90 -22.20 -28.09
N LYS A 389 41.19 -22.26 -29.22
CA LYS A 389 41.74 -22.73 -30.50
C LYS A 389 42.88 -21.84 -31.03
N THR A 390 42.83 -20.55 -30.70
CA THR A 390 43.88 -19.57 -31.05
C THR A 390 45.10 -19.70 -30.13
N ALA A 391 44.89 -20.06 -28.86
CA ALA A 391 45.96 -20.30 -27.90
C ALA A 391 46.69 -21.64 -28.13
N SER A 392 45.98 -22.74 -28.36
CA SER A 392 46.60 -24.06 -28.63
C SER A 392 47.38 -24.08 -29.94
N SER A 393 46.96 -23.34 -30.97
CA SER A 393 47.70 -23.20 -32.23
C SER A 393 49.04 -22.48 -32.07
N ASN A 394 49.25 -21.73 -30.99
CA ASN A 394 50.52 -21.06 -30.69
C ASN A 394 51.46 -21.92 -29.82
N ILE A 395 50.94 -22.98 -29.19
CA ILE A 395 51.73 -23.89 -28.34
C ILE A 395 52.33 -25.04 -29.17
N GLU A 396 51.71 -25.46 -30.28
CA GLU A 396 52.25 -26.52 -31.17
C GLU A 396 53.36 -26.06 -32.13
N LEU A 397 53.78 -24.78 -32.09
CA LEU A 397 54.75 -24.21 -33.04
C LEU A 397 56.07 -23.70 -32.41
N PHE A 398 56.37 -24.08 -31.17
CA PHE A 398 57.67 -23.80 -30.53
C PHE A 398 58.39 -25.06 -30.07
#